data_AF-A0A6B0UYM5-F1
#
_entry.id   AF-A0A6B0UYM5-F1
#
_cell.length_a   1.000
_cell.length_b   1.000
_cell.length_c   1.000
_cell.angle_alpha   90.00
_cell.angle_beta   90.00
_cell.angle_gamma   90.00
#
_symmetry.space_group_name_H-M   'P 1'
#
loop_
_entity.id
_entity.type
_entity.pdbx_description
1 polymer ?
#
loop_
_entity_poly.entity_id
_entity_poly.type
_entity_poly.pdbx_seq_one_letter_code
_entity_poly.pdbx_strand_id
1 'polypeptide(L)'
;MYGENKTAVTADVLEAGLILAFCILTFAFLLLLPGVRGGQKINVLVRVGVSLFIGAFILLCNFGQEWEVSKIRAVTPYRAFSHQELHAEIEVKIGLRSVNITLRNETVYEGTAGDKVDYNERFTWAWEQGRAGFGPQAGHFNQDFRTAQVKGTPFPILWIAEYFTFDG
;
A
#
# COMPACT_ATOMS: atom_id res chain seq x y z
N MET A 1 30.59 -9.29 -6.20
CA MET A 1 29.22 -9.84 -6.20
C MET A 1 28.32 -8.77 -5.59
N TYR A 2 27.55 -8.05 -6.41
CA TYR A 2 26.60 -7.07 -5.89
C TYR A 2 25.41 -7.84 -5.30
N GLY A 3 25.17 -7.67 -4.00
CA GLY A 3 23.99 -8.25 -3.34
C GLY A 3 22.69 -7.59 -3.82
N GLU A 4 21.56 -8.24 -3.57
CA GLU A 4 20.24 -7.69 -3.87
C GLU A 4 20.02 -6.38 -3.10
N ASN A 5 20.09 -5.24 -3.80
CA ASN A 5 19.63 -3.96 -3.26
C ASN A 5 18.11 -3.90 -3.40
N LYS A 6 17.40 -4.41 -2.38
CA LYS A 6 15.95 -4.26 -2.25
C LYS A 6 15.66 -2.78 -1.96
N THR A 7 15.26 -2.04 -3.00
CA THR A 7 14.76 -0.69 -2.84
C THR A 7 13.34 -0.75 -2.31
N ALA A 8 13.02 0.08 -1.32
CA ALA A 8 11.66 0.18 -0.81
C ALA A 8 10.72 0.60 -1.93
N VAL A 9 9.58 -0.07 -2.05
CA VAL A 9 8.55 0.29 -3.04
C VAL A 9 8.03 1.68 -2.68
N THR A 10 8.33 2.67 -3.52
CA THR A 10 7.95 4.08 -3.32
C THR A 10 6.56 4.41 -3.87
N ALA A 11 6.06 3.65 -4.85
CA ALA A 11 4.74 3.80 -5.45
C ALA A 11 4.09 2.43 -5.67
N ASP A 12 2.78 2.31 -5.44
CA ASP A 12 2.06 1.07 -5.70
C ASP A 12 2.06 0.80 -7.22
N VAL A 13 2.67 -0.32 -7.61
CA VAL A 13 2.84 -0.73 -9.00
C VAL A 13 1.49 -0.89 -9.69
N LEU A 14 0.47 -1.33 -8.94
CA LEU A 14 -0.86 -1.54 -9.47
C LEU A 14 -1.56 -0.21 -9.76
N GLU A 15 -1.47 0.76 -8.84
CA GLU A 15 -2.01 2.12 -9.05
C GLU A 15 -1.33 2.80 -10.25
N ALA A 16 0.00 2.73 -10.33
CA ALA A 16 0.77 3.28 -11.44
C ALA A 16 0.39 2.62 -12.79
N GLY A 17 0.22 1.30 -12.80
CA GLY A 17 -0.23 0.54 -13.97
C GLY A 17 -1.64 0.95 -14.43
N LEU A 18 -2.57 1.17 -13.49
CA LEU A 18 -3.91 1.65 -13.80
C LEU A 18 -3.88 3.07 -14.39
N ILE A 19 -3.14 4.01 -13.79
CA ILE A 19 -2.97 5.37 -14.33
C ILE A 19 -2.43 5.31 -15.76
N LEU A 20 -1.38 4.52 -15.98
CA LEU A 20 -0.77 4.36 -17.30
C LEU A 20 -1.78 3.81 -18.33
N ALA A 21 -2.57 2.80 -17.97
CA ALA A 21 -3.59 2.24 -18.85
C ALA A 21 -4.63 3.29 -19.27
N PHE A 22 -5.14 4.09 -18.33
CA PHE A 22 -6.08 5.18 -18.64
C PHE A 22 -5.44 6.30 -19.47
N CYS A 23 -4.16 6.61 -19.26
CA CYS A 23 -3.40 7.54 -20.10
C CYS A 23 -3.30 7.02 -21.54
N ILE A 24 -3.02 5.74 -21.74
CA ILE A 24 -2.95 5.11 -23.08
C ILE A 24 -4.33 5.16 -23.76
N LEU A 25 -5.41 4.82 -23.05
CA LEU A 25 -6.78 4.90 -23.58
C LEU A 25 -7.15 6.33 -23.98
N THR A 26 -6.81 7.30 -23.14
CA THR A 26 -7.04 8.72 -23.41
C THR A 26 -6.26 9.18 -24.63
N PHE A 27 -4.98 8.81 -24.73
CA PHE A 27 -4.13 9.13 -25.88
C PHE A 27 -4.66 8.51 -27.18
N ALA A 28 -5.04 7.23 -27.15
CA ALA A 28 -5.65 6.56 -28.29
C ALA A 28 -6.94 7.25 -28.73
N PHE A 29 -7.78 7.68 -27.79
CA PHE A 29 -8.99 8.44 -28.09
C PHE A 29 -8.67 9.80 -28.74
N LEU A 30 -7.67 10.53 -28.24
CA LEU A 30 -7.24 11.80 -28.82
C LEU A 30 -6.74 11.65 -30.27
N LEU A 31 -6.08 10.53 -30.60
CA LEU A 31 -5.68 10.23 -31.97
C LEU A 31 -6.87 9.97 -32.92
N LEU A 32 -7.98 9.43 -32.41
CA LEU A 32 -9.20 9.19 -33.19
C LEU A 32 -10.07 10.45 -33.34
N LEU A 33 -9.91 11.42 -32.43
CA LEU A 33 -10.72 12.65 -32.37
C LEU A 33 -10.79 13.44 -33.70
N PRO A 34 -9.70 13.57 -34.50
CA PRO A 34 -9.75 14.29 -35.79
C PRO A 34 -10.74 13.68 -36.79
N GLY A 35 -10.98 12.37 -36.72
CA GLY A 35 -11.89 11.64 -37.60
C GLY A 35 -13.39 11.86 -37.29
N VAL A 36 -13.71 12.50 -36.16
CA VAL A 36 -15.10 12.80 -35.77
C VAL A 36 -15.60 14.04 -36.52
N ARG A 37 -16.88 14.07 -36.92
CA ARG A 37 -17.50 15.24 -37.56
C ARG A 37 -17.41 16.48 -36.67
N GLY A 38 -16.99 17.62 -37.25
CA GLY A 38 -16.70 18.88 -36.55
C GLY A 38 -17.73 19.30 -35.50
N GLY A 39 -19.02 19.31 -35.85
CA GLY A 39 -20.11 19.71 -34.96
C GLY A 39 -20.37 18.77 -33.76
N GLN A 40 -19.83 17.56 -33.78
CA GLN A 40 -19.98 16.57 -32.69
C GLN A 40 -18.70 16.37 -31.87
N LYS A 41 -17.56 16.95 -32.29
CA LYS A 41 -16.25 16.73 -31.67
C LYS A 41 -16.25 17.02 -30.17
N ILE A 42 -16.81 18.17 -29.77
CA ILE A 42 -16.84 18.60 -28.37
C ILE A 42 -17.71 17.65 -27.54
N ASN A 43 -18.90 17.30 -28.02
CA ASN A 43 -19.80 16.39 -27.31
C ASN A 43 -19.18 15.00 -27.12
N VAL A 44 -18.51 14.47 -28.14
CA VAL A 44 -17.80 13.18 -28.06
C VAL A 44 -16.61 13.27 -27.10
N LEU A 45 -15.81 14.34 -27.18
CA LEU A 45 -14.68 14.59 -26.28
C LEU A 45 -15.13 14.59 -24.81
N VAL A 46 -16.16 15.37 -24.48
CA VAL A 46 -16.68 15.49 -23.11
C VAL A 46 -17.25 14.16 -22.64
N ARG A 47 -18.09 13.49 -23.45
CA ARG A 47 -18.73 12.23 -23.04
C ARG A 47 -17.70 11.14 -22.77
N VAL A 48 -16.75 10.93 -23.67
CA VAL A 48 -15.73 9.90 -23.52
C VAL A 48 -14.73 10.28 -22.43
N GLY A 49 -14.31 11.54 -22.38
CA GLY A 49 -13.39 12.05 -21.36
C GLY A 49 -13.95 11.88 -19.95
N VAL A 50 -15.21 12.26 -19.72
CA VAL A 50 -15.89 12.07 -18.43
C VAL A 50 -16.06 10.58 -18.11
N SER A 51 -16.44 9.75 -19.09
CA SER A 51 -16.57 8.31 -18.87
C SER A 51 -15.24 7.64 -18.48
N LEU A 52 -14.14 8.00 -19.16
CA LEU A 52 -12.80 7.52 -18.83
C LEU A 52 -12.36 8.02 -17.45
N PHE A 53 -12.62 9.28 -17.14
CA PHE A 53 -12.30 9.87 -15.83
C PHE A 53 -13.03 9.15 -14.70
N ILE A 54 -14.34 8.93 -14.84
CA ILE A 54 -15.14 8.20 -13.84
C ILE A 54 -14.61 6.77 -13.67
N GLY A 55 -14.34 6.07 -14.77
CA GLY A 55 -13.77 4.71 -14.73
C GLY A 55 -12.41 4.66 -14.03
N ALA A 56 -11.53 5.61 -14.34
CA ALA A 56 -10.23 5.74 -13.70
C ALA A 56 -10.37 5.98 -12.20
N PHE A 57 -11.22 6.94 -11.83
CA PHE A 57 -11.43 7.33 -10.44
C PHE A 57 -11.99 6.17 -9.60
N ILE A 58 -13.00 5.45 -10.11
CA ILE A 58 -13.57 4.28 -9.41
C ILE A 58 -12.49 3.23 -9.15
N LEU A 59 -11.67 2.91 -10.15
CA LEU A 59 -10.63 1.90 -10.00
C LEU A 59 -9.51 2.38 -9.06
N LEU A 60 -9.05 3.62 -9.18
CA LEU A 60 -8.03 4.17 -8.28
C LEU A 60 -8.53 4.25 -6.84
N CYS A 61 -9.77 4.66 -6.59
CA CYS A 61 -10.35 4.62 -5.24
C CYS A 61 -10.46 3.18 -4.73
N ASN A 62 -10.80 2.21 -5.59
CA ASN A 62 -10.98 0.83 -5.17
C ASN A 62 -9.67 0.12 -4.77
N PHE A 63 -8.56 0.46 -5.45
CA PHE A 63 -7.24 -0.12 -5.18
C PHE A 63 -6.34 0.77 -4.32
N GLY A 64 -6.70 2.04 -4.19
CA GLY A 64 -6.04 3.07 -3.40
C GLY A 64 -5.82 2.65 -1.95
N GLN A 65 -4.65 2.99 -1.42
CA GLN A 65 -4.27 2.72 -0.02
C GLN A 65 -4.43 3.92 0.92
N GLU A 66 -4.91 5.07 0.40
CA GLU A 66 -4.93 6.34 1.11
C GLU A 66 -6.35 6.77 1.49
N TRP A 67 -7.17 5.82 1.96
CA TRP A 67 -8.52 6.15 2.44
C TRP A 67 -8.47 6.82 3.81
N GLU A 68 -7.62 6.31 4.70
CA GLU A 68 -7.30 6.94 5.98
C GLU A 68 -5.79 6.87 6.17
N VAL A 69 -5.18 8.00 6.49
CA VAL A 69 -3.73 8.11 6.69
C VAL A 69 -3.47 8.73 8.05
N SER A 70 -2.70 8.03 8.87
CA SER A 70 -2.22 8.52 10.16
C SER A 70 -0.71 8.40 10.24
N LYS A 71 -0.09 9.42 10.84
CA LYS A 71 1.36 9.49 10.98
C LYS A 71 1.73 10.05 12.34
N ILE A 72 2.62 9.35 13.03
CA ILE A 72 3.08 9.74 14.36
C ILE A 72 4.57 9.51 14.52
N ARG A 73 5.23 10.39 15.28
CA ARG A 73 6.62 10.21 15.71
C ARG A 73 6.61 9.79 17.16
N ALA A 74 7.13 8.60 17.44
CA ALA A 74 7.10 8.02 18.77
C ALA A 74 8.39 7.24 19.06
N VAL A 75 8.69 7.12 20.34
CA VAL A 75 9.74 6.24 20.84
C VAL A 75 9.11 4.88 21.07
N THR A 76 9.63 3.84 20.40
CA THR A 76 9.03 2.51 20.45
C THR A 76 10.08 1.42 20.58
N PRO A 77 9.78 0.30 21.26
CA PRO A 77 10.68 -0.84 21.29
C PRO A 77 10.78 -1.46 19.89
N TYR A 78 12.00 -1.77 19.45
CA TYR A 78 12.25 -2.21 18.07
C TYR A 78 12.21 -3.74 17.90
N ARG A 79 12.98 -4.46 18.73
CA ARG A 79 13.20 -5.92 18.60
C ARG A 79 12.84 -6.65 19.89
N ALA A 80 12.37 -7.89 19.75
CA ALA A 80 12.22 -8.80 20.88
C ALA A 80 13.57 -9.03 21.57
N PHE A 81 13.53 -9.21 22.89
CA PHE A 81 14.71 -9.44 23.74
C PHE A 81 15.78 -8.32 23.69
N SER A 82 15.41 -7.12 23.24
CA SER A 82 16.23 -5.92 23.32
C SER A 82 15.49 -4.83 24.10
N HIS A 83 16.20 -4.18 25.02
CA HIS A 83 15.68 -3.01 25.75
C HIS A 83 15.90 -1.69 24.99
N GLN A 84 16.40 -1.74 23.77
CA GLN A 84 16.71 -0.55 23.01
C GLN A 84 15.44 0.04 22.38
N GLU A 85 15.24 1.34 22.58
CA GLU A 85 14.12 2.09 22.05
C GLU A 85 14.51 2.88 20.80
N LEU A 86 13.65 2.84 19.80
CA LEU A 86 13.84 3.48 18.51
C LEU A 86 12.94 4.71 18.41
N HIS A 87 13.54 5.87 18.14
CA HIS A 87 12.83 7.05 17.67
C HIS A 87 12.41 6.81 16.22
N ALA A 88 11.15 6.47 16.01
CA ALA A 88 10.63 6.15 14.68
C ALA A 88 9.43 7.02 14.32
N GLU A 89 9.31 7.26 13.03
CA GLU A 89 8.10 7.71 12.39
C GLU A 89 7.30 6.49 11.94
N ILE A 90 6.08 6.38 12.45
CA ILE A 90 5.14 5.32 12.13
C ILE A 90 4.04 5.94 11.27
N GLU A 91 3.79 5.34 10.12
CA GLU A 91 2.69 5.74 9.24
C GLU A 91 1.78 4.53 9.01
N VAL A 92 0.48 4.75 9.15
CA VAL A 92 -0.55 3.76 8.86
C VAL A 92 -1.42 4.31 7.74
N LYS A 93 -1.44 3.61 6.61
CA LYS A 93 -2.27 3.92 5.45
C LYS A 93 -3.29 2.80 5.28
N ILE A 94 -4.56 3.11 5.52
CA ILE A 94 -5.66 2.17 5.40
C ILE A 94 -6.29 2.37 4.02
N GLY A 95 -6.37 1.30 3.24
CA GLY A 95 -7.16 1.21 2.01
C GLY A 95 -8.42 0.39 2.21
N LEU A 96 -9.21 0.20 1.15
CA LEU A 96 -10.43 -0.63 1.24
C LEU A 96 -10.16 -2.12 1.45
N ARG A 97 -8.98 -2.59 1.06
CA ARG A 97 -8.64 -4.03 0.98
C ARG A 97 -7.43 -4.44 1.81
N SER A 98 -6.68 -3.47 2.31
CA SER A 98 -5.42 -3.71 3.00
C SER A 98 -5.04 -2.51 3.85
N VAL A 99 -4.14 -2.74 4.79
CA VAL A 99 -3.45 -1.70 5.55
C VAL A 99 -1.96 -1.79 5.25
N ASN A 100 -1.34 -0.66 4.97
CA ASN A 100 0.10 -0.51 4.88
C ASN A 100 0.60 0.16 6.15
N ILE A 101 1.59 -0.45 6.79
CA ILE A 101 2.23 0.06 7.99
C ILE A 101 3.69 0.31 7.66
N THR A 102 4.12 1.56 7.79
CA THR A 102 5.51 1.95 7.60
C THR A 102 6.16 2.30 8.93
N LEU A 103 7.42 1.93 9.06
CA LEU A 103 8.28 2.28 10.20
C LEU A 103 9.59 2.82 9.65
N ARG A 104 9.83 4.11 9.88
CA ARG A 104 11.01 4.81 9.37
C ARG A 104 11.78 5.46 10.49
N ASN A 105 13.10 5.44 10.40
CA ASN A 105 13.96 6.29 11.22
C ASN A 105 14.73 7.26 10.32
N GLU A 106 14.79 8.54 10.73
CA GLU A 106 15.56 9.58 10.06
C GLU A 106 17.07 9.42 10.29
N THR A 107 17.50 8.80 11.39
CA THR A 107 18.90 8.56 11.74
C THR A 107 19.28 7.08 11.65
N VAL A 108 20.56 6.81 11.40
CA VAL A 108 21.11 5.44 11.50
C VAL A 108 21.04 5.05 12.97
N TYR A 109 20.23 4.05 13.28
CA TYR A 109 20.03 3.60 14.63
C TYR A 109 21.25 2.80 15.11
N GLU A 110 21.92 3.29 16.16
CA GLU A 110 23.18 2.75 16.71
C GLU A 110 23.09 1.28 17.17
N GLY A 111 21.88 0.75 17.39
CA GLY A 111 21.61 -0.65 17.74
C GLY A 111 21.44 -1.61 16.55
N THR A 112 21.41 -1.09 15.33
CA THR A 112 21.45 -1.86 14.07
C THR A 112 22.86 -1.72 13.51
N ALA A 113 23.41 -2.76 12.88
CA ALA A 113 24.78 -2.75 12.36
C ALA A 113 24.94 -1.82 11.13
N GLY A 114 24.51 -0.57 11.22
CA GLY A 114 24.37 0.38 10.12
C GLY A 114 23.07 0.26 9.32
N ASP A 115 22.13 -0.62 9.69
CA ASP A 115 20.90 -0.81 8.91
C ASP A 115 19.97 0.41 9.01
N LYS A 116 19.57 0.93 7.86
CA LYS A 116 18.52 1.95 7.75
C LYS A 116 17.16 1.30 8.03
N VAL A 117 16.47 1.78 9.05
CA VAL A 117 15.11 1.34 9.36
C VAL A 117 14.13 2.01 8.39
N ASP A 118 13.66 1.26 7.40
CA ASP A 118 12.68 1.68 6.39
C ASP A 118 11.80 0.48 6.02
N TYR A 119 10.87 0.15 6.92
CA TYR A 119 9.91 -0.93 6.71
C TYR A 119 8.65 -0.38 6.06
N ASN A 120 8.09 -1.17 5.13
CA ASN A 120 6.80 -0.94 4.50
C ASN A 120 6.11 -2.31 4.35
N GLU A 121 5.29 -2.67 5.32
CA GLU A 121 4.61 -3.97 5.37
C GLU A 121 3.13 -3.79 5.04
N ARG A 122 2.60 -4.65 4.18
CA ARG A 122 1.21 -4.63 3.71
C ARG A 122 0.49 -5.88 4.18
N PHE A 123 -0.63 -5.68 4.85
CA PHE A 123 -1.51 -6.77 5.29
C PHE A 123 -2.84 -6.66 4.57
N THR A 124 -3.26 -7.72 3.87
CA THR A 124 -4.46 -7.71 3.04
C THR A 124 -5.60 -8.50 3.66
N TRP A 125 -6.81 -7.95 3.60
CA TRP A 125 -8.06 -8.65 3.90
C TRP A 125 -8.92 -8.82 2.66
N ALA A 126 -8.33 -8.67 1.47
CA ALA A 126 -9.05 -8.75 0.21
C ALA A 126 -9.71 -10.14 0.05
N TRP A 127 -11.04 -10.11 -0.15
CA TRP A 127 -11.88 -11.17 -0.74
C TRP A 127 -12.02 -12.52 -0.02
N GLU A 128 -11.11 -12.92 0.86
CA GLU A 128 -11.25 -14.18 1.60
C GLU A 128 -11.34 -13.95 3.12
N GLN A 129 -12.58 -13.97 3.63
CA GLN A 129 -12.82 -14.27 5.04
C GLN A 129 -12.64 -15.79 5.22
N GLY A 130 -11.38 -16.21 5.35
CA GLY A 130 -11.06 -17.58 5.73
C GLY A 130 -11.57 -17.92 7.14
N ARG A 131 -11.31 -19.14 7.60
CA ARG A 131 -11.70 -19.60 8.94
C ARG A 131 -11.03 -18.76 10.03
N ALA A 132 -11.67 -18.65 11.19
CA ALA A 132 -11.03 -18.08 12.36
C ALA A 132 -9.74 -18.84 12.72
N GLY A 133 -8.73 -18.10 13.20
CA GLY A 133 -7.41 -18.63 13.57
C GLY A 133 -6.29 -18.28 12.58
N PHE A 134 -5.19 -19.05 12.64
CA PHE A 134 -3.93 -18.78 11.91
C PHE A 134 -3.47 -19.97 11.05
N GLY A 135 -4.40 -20.88 10.70
CA GLY A 135 -4.11 -22.05 9.86
C GLY A 135 -4.06 -21.71 8.36
N PRO A 136 -3.75 -22.69 7.50
CA PRO A 136 -3.71 -22.52 6.04
C PRO A 136 -5.06 -22.10 5.41
N GLN A 137 -6.15 -22.25 6.17
CA GLN A 137 -7.51 -21.87 5.77
C GLN A 137 -7.95 -20.56 6.42
N ALA A 138 -7.08 -19.86 7.14
CA ALA A 138 -7.42 -18.60 7.80
C ALA A 138 -7.61 -17.46 6.80
N GLY A 139 -8.23 -16.35 7.21
CA GLY A 139 -8.27 -15.15 6.37
C GLY A 139 -6.85 -14.70 6.00
N HIS A 140 -6.69 -14.14 4.80
CA HIS A 140 -5.37 -13.70 4.30
C HIS A 140 -4.63 -12.81 5.30
N PHE A 141 -5.36 -11.91 5.97
CA PHE A 141 -4.80 -11.04 6.99
C PHE A 141 -4.11 -11.82 8.12
N ASN A 142 -4.78 -12.85 8.64
CA ASN A 142 -4.24 -13.66 9.73
C ASN A 142 -3.04 -14.50 9.27
N GLN A 143 -3.04 -14.97 8.03
CA GLN A 143 -1.90 -15.68 7.46
C GLN A 143 -0.69 -14.76 7.28
N ASP A 144 -0.89 -13.55 6.75
CA ASP A 144 0.14 -12.53 6.57
C ASP A 144 0.70 -12.08 7.92
N PHE A 145 -0.19 -11.84 8.90
CA PHE A 145 0.18 -11.52 10.27
C PHE A 145 1.03 -12.63 10.89
N ARG A 146 0.63 -13.89 10.76
CA ARG A 146 1.41 -15.02 11.26
C ARG A 146 2.76 -15.12 10.58
N THR A 147 2.82 -14.87 9.27
CA THR A 147 4.06 -14.85 8.50
C THR A 147 4.99 -13.73 8.98
N ALA A 148 4.45 -12.55 9.26
CA ALA A 148 5.20 -11.42 9.84
C ALA A 148 5.76 -11.76 11.23
N GLN A 149 4.97 -12.40 12.09
CA GLN A 149 5.46 -12.87 13.39
C GLN A 149 6.66 -13.83 13.25
N VAL A 150 6.58 -14.80 12.33
CA VAL A 150 7.65 -15.77 12.08
C VAL A 150 8.89 -15.11 11.46
N LYS A 151 8.70 -14.09 10.61
CA LYS A 151 9.78 -13.29 10.01
C LYS A 151 10.51 -12.42 11.03
N GLY A 152 9.89 -12.14 12.19
CA GLY A 152 10.46 -11.27 13.22
C GLY A 152 10.37 -9.79 12.85
N THR A 153 9.27 -9.37 12.23
CA THR A 153 8.99 -7.97 11.90
C THR A 153 9.03 -7.10 13.17
N PRO A 154 9.43 -5.82 13.09
CA PRO A 154 9.52 -4.96 14.27
C PRO A 154 8.23 -4.90 15.08
N PHE A 155 8.38 -4.83 16.41
CA PHE A 155 7.25 -4.85 17.34
C PHE A 155 6.16 -3.80 17.05
N PRO A 156 6.46 -2.54 16.68
CA PRO A 156 5.43 -1.54 16.44
C PRO A 156 4.51 -1.91 15.26
N ILE A 157 5.08 -2.56 14.23
CA ILE A 157 4.30 -3.03 13.07
C ILE A 157 3.38 -4.17 13.49
N LEU A 158 3.90 -5.14 14.23
CA LEU A 158 3.12 -6.28 14.71
C LEU A 158 2.00 -5.82 15.65
N TRP A 159 2.28 -4.88 16.56
CA TRP A 159 1.30 -4.35 17.50
C TRP A 159 0.13 -3.64 16.79
N ILE A 160 0.43 -2.83 15.77
CA ILE A 160 -0.62 -2.19 14.96
C ILE A 160 -1.39 -3.23 14.14
N ALA A 161 -0.70 -4.17 13.50
CA ALA A 161 -1.35 -5.21 12.70
C ALA A 161 -2.25 -6.12 13.54
N GLU A 162 -1.87 -6.40 14.79
CA GLU A 162 -2.66 -7.18 15.75
C GLU A 162 -4.04 -6.56 16.00
N TYR A 163 -4.15 -5.23 16.05
CA TYR A 163 -5.43 -4.52 16.19
C TYR A 163 -6.45 -4.86 15.09
N PHE A 164 -5.98 -5.28 13.92
CA PHE A 164 -6.83 -5.67 12.79
C PHE A 164 -7.12 -7.18 12.72
N THR A 165 -6.50 -8.01 13.57
CA THR A 165 -6.70 -9.48 13.56
C THR A 165 -7.95 -9.98 14.28
N PHE A 166 -8.50 -9.21 15.22
CA PHE A 166 -9.46 -9.73 16.19
C PHE A 166 -10.90 -9.23 16.05
N ASP A 167 -11.19 -8.26 15.17
CA ASP A 167 -12.13 -7.17 15.51
C ASP A 167 -11.68 -6.46 16.82
N GLY A 168 -11.99 -5.17 16.99
CA GLY A 168 -11.67 -4.47 18.25
C GLY A 168 -12.31 -5.11 19.48
#